data_AF-A0A3M1A7V8-F1
#
_entry.id   AF-A0A3M1A7V8-F1
#
_cell.length_a   1.000
_cell.length_b   1.000
_cell.length_c   1.000
_cell.angle_alpha   90.00
_cell.angle_beta   90.00
_cell.angle_gamma   90.00
#
_symmetry.space_group_name_H-M   'P 1'
#
loop_
_entity.id
_entity.type
_entity.pdbx_description
1 polymer ?
#
loop_
_entity_poly.entity_id
_entity_poly.type
_entity_poly.pdbx_seq_one_letter_code
_entity_poly.pdbx_strand_id
1 'polypeptide(L)'
;MGPFPHNAPVSPISADNPAGTNGFEFVEFAHPEPDRLRDLFARMGYTRTAKHRTKNIELWQQGDITYVVNAEPGTHAAAFIEQHGPCAPSMAWRVVDAQAAFDHAVSKGAKPYEGDGKAIDAPAIHGIGDSLIYFIDRWGAKGNPYEEEFEFLTDEKPAGVGFYYIDHLTHNVKRGNMDTWYRFYAETFRFKEIRFFNIHG
;
A
#
# COMPACT_ATOMS: atom_id res chain seq x y z
N MET A 1 -11.38 8.31 14.95
CA MET A 1 -11.39 8.77 13.55
C MET A 1 -12.00 10.16 13.53
N GLY A 2 -11.15 11.18 13.73
CA GLY A 2 -11.54 12.56 13.41
C GLY A 2 -11.24 12.83 11.95
N PRO A 3 -11.80 13.89 11.34
CA PRO A 3 -11.33 14.36 10.05
C PRO A 3 -9.90 14.88 10.29
N PHE A 4 -8.90 14.06 9.99
CA PHE A 4 -7.50 14.44 10.22
C PHE A 4 -7.08 15.40 9.10
N PRO A 5 -6.55 16.59 9.42
CA PRO A 5 -6.25 17.58 8.40
C PRO A 5 -5.10 17.10 7.52
N HIS A 6 -5.31 17.18 6.21
CA HIS A 6 -4.38 16.76 5.14
C HIS A 6 -3.04 17.51 5.12
N ASN A 7 -2.90 18.53 5.97
CA ASN A 7 -1.69 19.33 6.16
C ASN A 7 -1.02 19.04 7.51
N ALA A 8 -1.33 17.90 8.14
CA ALA A 8 -0.65 17.50 9.35
C ALA A 8 0.86 17.38 9.05
N PRO A 9 1.73 17.88 9.94
CA PRO A 9 3.17 17.74 9.76
C PRO A 9 3.54 16.26 9.74
N VAL A 10 4.60 15.93 8.99
CA VAL A 10 5.19 14.60 8.96
C VAL A 10 5.50 14.15 10.40
N SER A 11 4.92 13.03 10.80
CA SER A 11 5.11 12.46 12.13
C SER A 11 6.52 11.87 12.23
N PRO A 12 7.33 12.29 13.22
CA PRO A 12 8.69 11.77 13.38
C PRO A 12 8.69 10.33 13.90
N ILE A 13 9.83 9.65 13.74
CA ILE A 13 10.09 8.39 14.44
C ILE A 13 10.11 8.66 15.96
N SER A 14 9.32 7.91 16.71
CA SER A 14 9.15 8.07 18.16
C SER A 14 8.72 6.77 18.83
N ALA A 15 8.65 6.73 20.16
CA ALA A 15 8.18 5.55 20.90
C ALA A 15 6.72 5.16 20.59
N ASP A 16 5.90 6.14 20.19
CA ASP A 16 4.49 5.95 19.81
C ASP A 16 4.30 5.72 18.29
N ASN A 17 5.28 6.10 17.47
CA ASN A 17 5.31 5.84 16.03
C ASN A 17 6.72 5.37 15.61
N PRO A 18 7.11 4.12 15.96
CA PRO A 18 8.49 3.67 15.83
C PRO A 18 8.92 3.42 14.38
N ALA A 19 7.97 3.16 13.48
CA ALA A 19 8.23 3.04 12.05
C ALA A 19 8.06 4.39 11.31
N GLY A 20 7.70 5.48 12.00
CA GLY A 20 7.48 6.78 11.38
C GLY A 20 6.40 6.76 10.29
N THR A 21 5.33 5.98 10.45
CA THR A 21 4.25 5.87 9.45
C THR A 21 3.51 7.19 9.27
N ASN A 22 3.16 7.51 8.02
CA ASN A 22 2.56 8.77 7.57
C ASN A 22 1.47 8.56 6.50
N GLY A 23 0.65 7.52 6.67
CA GLY A 23 -0.45 7.18 5.77
C GLY A 23 -0.07 6.23 4.64
N PHE A 24 -1.01 6.02 3.72
CA PHE A 24 -0.84 5.13 2.57
C PHE A 24 -0.09 5.84 1.43
N GLU A 25 0.74 5.08 0.71
CA GLU A 25 1.33 5.52 -0.54
C GLU A 25 0.60 4.92 -1.75
N PHE A 26 0.39 3.60 -1.75
CA PHE A 26 -0.41 2.93 -2.77
C PHE A 26 -1.09 1.67 -2.26
N VAL A 27 -2.06 1.19 -3.04
CA VAL A 27 -2.56 -0.19 -2.99
C VAL A 27 -2.32 -0.85 -4.33
N GLU A 28 -1.70 -2.02 -4.31
CA GLU A 28 -1.43 -2.81 -5.51
C GLU A 28 -2.59 -3.76 -5.77
N PHE A 29 -2.98 -3.90 -7.03
CA PHE A 29 -4.03 -4.79 -7.52
C PHE A 29 -3.51 -5.63 -8.68
N ALA A 30 -3.95 -6.88 -8.72
CA ALA A 30 -3.66 -7.79 -9.81
C ALA A 30 -4.90 -8.61 -10.18
N HIS A 31 -5.01 -8.96 -11.45
CA HIS A 31 -6.15 -9.70 -12.01
C HIS A 31 -5.67 -10.52 -13.23
N PRO A 32 -6.13 -11.77 -13.42
CA PRO A 32 -5.75 -12.58 -14.60
C PRO A 32 -6.13 -11.91 -15.94
N GLU A 33 -7.27 -11.22 -15.97
CA GLU A 33 -7.69 -10.27 -17.01
C GLU A 33 -7.47 -8.80 -16.57
N PRO A 34 -6.29 -8.18 -16.75
CA PRO A 34 -5.98 -6.85 -16.20
C PRO A 34 -6.89 -5.73 -16.73
N ASP A 35 -7.47 -5.88 -17.92
CA ASP A 35 -8.43 -4.91 -18.47
C ASP A 35 -9.68 -4.74 -17.61
N ARG A 36 -10.07 -5.77 -16.83
CA ARG A 36 -11.16 -5.66 -15.85
C ARG A 36 -10.87 -4.61 -14.77
N LEU A 37 -9.62 -4.53 -14.31
CA LEU A 37 -9.18 -3.51 -13.35
C LEU A 37 -9.14 -2.14 -14.01
N ARG A 38 -8.61 -2.03 -15.23
CA ARG A 38 -8.58 -0.77 -15.98
C ARG A 38 -9.97 -0.20 -16.18
N ASP A 39 -10.91 -1.03 -16.63
CA ASP A 39 -12.32 -0.64 -16.81
C ASP A 39 -12.98 -0.23 -15.48
N LEU A 40 -12.67 -0.94 -14.39
CA LEU A 40 -13.20 -0.63 -13.07
C LEU A 40 -12.65 0.72 -12.57
N PHE A 41 -11.35 0.93 -12.62
CA PHE A 41 -10.71 2.14 -12.11
C PHE A 41 -11.08 3.37 -12.93
N ALA A 42 -11.19 3.24 -14.26
CA ALA A 42 -11.74 4.30 -15.11
C ALA A 42 -13.17 4.68 -14.69
N ARG A 43 -14.04 3.69 -14.44
CA ARG A 43 -15.42 3.95 -13.95
C ARG A 43 -15.46 4.58 -12.55
N MET A 44 -14.45 4.34 -11.72
CA MET A 44 -14.27 4.97 -10.42
C MET A 44 -13.65 6.38 -10.49
N GLY A 45 -13.35 6.88 -11.70
CA GLY A 45 -12.80 8.22 -11.93
C GLY A 45 -11.28 8.33 -11.76
N TYR A 46 -10.57 7.20 -11.70
CA TYR A 46 -9.10 7.20 -11.73
C TYR A 46 -8.59 7.43 -13.14
N THR A 47 -7.44 8.11 -13.23
CA THR A 47 -6.72 8.33 -14.47
C THR A 47 -5.46 7.49 -14.47
N ARG A 48 -5.16 6.80 -15.57
CA ARG A 48 -3.85 6.15 -15.77
C ARG A 48 -2.77 7.22 -15.95
N THR A 49 -2.03 7.55 -14.90
CA THR A 49 -1.05 8.64 -14.91
C THR A 49 0.34 8.22 -15.33
N ALA A 50 0.71 6.95 -15.14
CA ALA A 50 2.02 6.46 -15.52
C ALA A 50 2.02 4.97 -15.89
N LYS A 51 3.08 4.53 -16.55
CA LYS A 51 3.42 3.12 -16.79
C LYS A 51 4.87 2.86 -16.40
N HIS A 52 5.17 1.67 -15.89
CA HIS A 52 6.53 1.28 -15.59
C HIS A 52 7.34 1.22 -16.90
N ARG A 53 8.62 1.61 -16.85
CA ARG A 53 9.47 1.70 -18.06
C ARG A 53 9.71 0.34 -18.73
N THR A 54 9.79 -0.72 -17.92
CA THR A 54 10.15 -2.07 -18.40
C THR A 54 9.18 -3.19 -18.01
N LYS A 55 8.21 -2.94 -17.12
CA LYS A 55 7.28 -3.95 -16.60
C LYS A 55 5.87 -3.57 -17.02
N ASN A 56 4.96 -4.54 -17.10
CA ASN A 56 3.53 -4.33 -17.33
C ASN A 56 2.83 -3.89 -16.04
N ILE A 57 3.23 -2.73 -15.52
CA ILE A 57 2.71 -2.12 -14.30
C ILE A 57 2.25 -0.70 -14.61
N GLU A 58 1.10 -0.29 -14.07
CA GLU A 58 0.49 1.00 -14.34
C GLU A 58 0.10 1.71 -13.04
N LEU A 59 0.24 3.04 -13.01
CA LEU A 59 -0.29 3.87 -11.94
C LEU A 59 -1.63 4.45 -12.36
N TRP A 60 -2.61 4.26 -11.50
CA TRP A 60 -3.96 4.81 -11.62
C TRP A 60 -4.20 5.74 -10.43
N GLN A 61 -4.35 7.04 -10.69
CA GLN A 61 -4.39 8.05 -9.64
C GLN A 61 -5.66 8.91 -9.66
N GLN A 62 -6.06 9.36 -8.48
CA GLN A 62 -7.11 10.34 -8.23
C GLN A 62 -6.86 10.99 -6.86
N GLY A 63 -6.72 12.31 -6.81
CA GLY A 63 -6.24 13.01 -5.64
C GLY A 63 -4.90 12.42 -5.17
N ASP A 64 -4.74 12.22 -3.87
CA ASP A 64 -3.56 11.62 -3.26
C ASP A 64 -3.62 10.08 -3.22
N ILE A 65 -4.53 9.45 -3.97
CA ILE A 65 -4.68 8.00 -4.05
C ILE A 65 -3.91 7.47 -5.25
N THR A 66 -3.07 6.46 -5.02
CA THR A 66 -2.42 5.67 -6.07
C THR A 66 -2.86 4.21 -5.98
N TYR A 67 -3.50 3.72 -7.04
CA TYR A 67 -3.67 2.29 -7.29
C TYR A 67 -2.65 1.82 -8.31
N VAL A 68 -1.93 0.76 -7.97
CA VAL A 68 -1.00 0.11 -8.88
C VAL A 68 -1.71 -1.07 -9.52
N VAL A 69 -1.78 -1.12 -10.85
CA VAL A 69 -2.21 -2.31 -11.58
C VAL A 69 -0.96 -3.07 -11.96
N ASN A 70 -0.74 -4.23 -11.36
CA ASN A 70 0.37 -5.12 -11.70
C ASN A 70 -0.13 -6.28 -12.56
N ALA A 71 0.28 -6.28 -13.83
CA ALA A 71 0.00 -7.31 -14.83
C ALA A 71 1.29 -7.93 -15.36
N GLU A 72 2.40 -7.77 -14.64
CA GLU A 72 3.71 -8.31 -15.00
C GLU A 72 3.82 -9.76 -14.52
N PRO A 73 4.13 -10.73 -15.42
CA PRO A 73 4.32 -12.13 -15.03
C PRO A 73 5.57 -12.30 -14.15
N GLY A 74 5.59 -13.37 -13.36
CA GLY A 74 6.75 -13.67 -12.49
C GLY A 74 6.94 -12.71 -11.32
N THR A 75 5.96 -11.86 -11.05
CA THR A 75 5.93 -10.98 -9.87
C THR A 75 5.33 -11.67 -8.64
N HIS A 76 5.57 -11.09 -7.45
CA HIS A 76 4.82 -11.48 -6.25
C HIS A 76 3.30 -11.40 -6.50
N ALA A 77 2.85 -10.30 -7.10
CA ALA A 77 1.45 -10.07 -7.40
C ALA A 77 0.85 -11.17 -8.30
N ALA A 78 1.56 -11.58 -9.36
CA ALA A 78 1.14 -12.67 -10.23
C ALA A 78 0.99 -13.99 -9.46
N ALA A 79 1.98 -14.38 -8.67
CA ALA A 79 1.93 -15.60 -7.86
C ALA A 79 0.85 -15.54 -6.76
N PHE A 80 0.58 -14.35 -6.22
CA PHE A 80 -0.43 -14.14 -5.20
C PHE A 80 -1.85 -14.39 -5.75
N ILE A 81 -2.16 -13.84 -6.93
CA ILE A 81 -3.50 -14.00 -7.51
C ILE A 81 -3.78 -15.41 -8.04
N GLU A 82 -2.75 -16.23 -8.29
CA GLU A 82 -2.92 -17.67 -8.57
C GLU A 82 -3.57 -18.40 -7.38
N GLN A 83 -3.27 -17.96 -6.15
CA GLN A 83 -3.77 -18.58 -4.92
C GLN A 83 -5.07 -17.94 -4.41
N HIS A 84 -5.24 -16.64 -4.65
CA HIS A 84 -6.29 -15.84 -4.03
C HIS A 84 -7.37 -15.34 -5.01
N GLY A 85 -7.16 -15.53 -6.31
CA GLY A 85 -7.96 -14.87 -7.34
C GLY A 85 -7.66 -13.36 -7.43
N PRO A 86 -8.44 -12.60 -8.20
CA PRO A 86 -8.22 -11.17 -8.34
C PRO A 86 -8.38 -10.42 -7.01
N CYS A 87 -7.34 -9.72 -6.58
CA CYS A 87 -7.31 -9.08 -5.28
C CYS A 87 -6.22 -7.99 -5.20
N ALA A 88 -6.03 -7.44 -3.98
CA ALA A 88 -4.94 -6.55 -3.65
C ALA A 88 -3.80 -7.33 -2.98
N PRO A 89 -2.74 -7.72 -3.71
CA PRO A 89 -1.62 -8.50 -3.15
C PRO A 89 -0.70 -7.69 -2.24
N SER A 90 -0.75 -6.35 -2.30
CA SER A 90 0.14 -5.51 -1.51
C SER A 90 -0.43 -4.14 -1.19
N MET A 91 0.15 -3.49 -0.18
CA MET A 91 -0.03 -2.08 0.12
C MET A 91 1.30 -1.43 0.47
N ALA A 92 1.38 -0.11 0.34
CA ALA A 92 2.53 0.67 0.72
C ALA A 92 2.18 1.76 1.72
N TRP A 93 3.07 1.98 2.67
CA TRP A 93 2.97 3.06 3.65
C TRP A 93 4.05 4.09 3.42
N ARG A 94 3.65 5.34 3.51
CA ARG A 94 4.58 6.46 3.66
C ARG A 94 5.25 6.35 5.01
N VAL A 95 6.57 6.43 5.04
CA VAL A 95 7.37 6.44 6.27
C VAL A 95 8.41 7.54 6.25
N VAL A 96 8.95 7.89 7.41
CA VAL A 96 10.03 8.89 7.52
C VAL A 96 11.33 8.39 6.89
N ASP A 97 11.65 7.11 7.07
CA ASP A 97 12.87 6.45 6.58
C ASP A 97 12.53 4.98 6.32
N ALA A 98 12.72 4.54 5.07
CA ALA A 98 12.26 3.22 4.63
C ALA A 98 13.07 2.09 5.27
N GLN A 99 14.38 2.26 5.38
CA GLN A 99 15.26 1.25 5.97
C GLN A 99 15.04 1.16 7.48
N ALA A 100 14.90 2.29 8.17
CA ALA A 100 14.63 2.29 9.61
C ALA A 100 13.27 1.62 9.94
N ALA A 101 12.23 1.87 9.14
CA ALA A 101 10.93 1.22 9.29
C ALA A 101 11.01 -0.30 9.06
N PHE A 102 11.76 -0.71 8.03
CA PHE A 102 12.01 -2.12 7.72
C PHE A 102 12.78 -2.82 8.85
N ASP A 103 13.92 -2.28 9.27
CA ASP A 103 14.75 -2.86 10.33
C ASP A 103 13.98 -2.98 11.64
N HIS A 104 13.20 -1.95 11.98
CA HIS A 104 12.32 -1.98 13.15
C HIS A 104 11.30 -3.11 13.02
N ALA A 105 10.59 -3.22 11.89
CA ALA A 105 9.59 -4.26 11.70
C ALA A 105 10.19 -5.67 11.80
N VAL A 106 11.34 -5.90 11.17
CA VAL A 106 12.07 -7.18 11.24
C VAL A 106 12.52 -7.47 12.67
N SER A 107 13.00 -6.46 13.42
CA SER A 107 13.37 -6.62 14.83
C SER A 107 12.20 -7.03 15.74
N LYS A 108 10.96 -6.80 15.30
CA LYS A 108 9.72 -7.21 15.97
C LYS A 108 9.16 -8.54 15.47
N GLY A 109 9.88 -9.23 14.59
CA GLY A 109 9.51 -10.54 14.08
C GLY A 109 8.72 -10.51 12.77
N ALA A 110 8.61 -9.37 12.10
CA ALA A 110 8.10 -9.35 10.73
C ALA A 110 9.05 -10.12 9.80
N LYS A 111 8.49 -10.92 8.89
CA LYS A 111 9.27 -11.65 7.90
C LYS A 111 9.63 -10.71 6.74
N PRO A 112 10.92 -10.50 6.42
CA PRO A 112 11.31 -9.68 5.28
C PRO A 112 10.91 -10.34 3.96
N TYR A 113 10.60 -9.54 2.95
CA TYR A 113 10.47 -9.99 1.57
C TYR A 113 11.76 -9.66 0.80
N GLU A 114 12.53 -10.69 0.49
CA GLU A 114 13.82 -10.59 -0.24
C GLU A 114 13.71 -11.05 -1.70
N GLY A 115 12.50 -11.38 -2.16
CA GLY A 115 12.26 -11.83 -3.52
C GLY A 115 12.24 -10.69 -4.54
N ASP A 116 12.37 -11.07 -5.81
CA ASP A 116 12.19 -10.16 -6.94
C ASP A 116 10.70 -9.86 -7.19
N GLY A 117 10.40 -9.16 -8.28
CA GLY A 117 9.02 -9.02 -8.75
C GLY A 117 8.16 -8.06 -7.91
N LYS A 118 8.81 -7.13 -7.21
CA LYS A 118 8.17 -6.00 -6.54
C LYS A 118 7.63 -4.97 -7.56
N ALA A 119 6.55 -4.30 -7.20
CA ALA A 119 5.96 -3.23 -8.01
C ALA A 119 6.86 -1.99 -8.11
N ILE A 120 7.56 -1.69 -7.03
CA ILE A 120 8.53 -0.61 -6.88
C ILE A 120 9.74 -1.14 -6.10
N ASP A 121 10.93 -0.61 -6.35
CA ASP A 121 12.11 -0.99 -5.59
C ASP A 121 12.17 -0.29 -4.23
N ALA A 122 11.47 -0.87 -3.25
CA ALA A 122 11.48 -0.43 -1.87
C ALA A 122 11.57 -1.62 -0.89
N PRO A 123 12.03 -1.41 0.36
CA PRO A 123 11.96 -2.41 1.41
C PRO A 123 10.51 -2.85 1.66
N ALA A 124 10.30 -4.16 1.83
CA ALA A 124 8.99 -4.73 2.06
C ALA A 124 9.03 -5.93 3.03
N ILE A 125 7.95 -6.12 3.76
CA ILE A 125 7.73 -7.27 4.65
C ILE A 125 6.47 -8.01 4.25
N HIS A 126 6.35 -9.27 4.68
CA HIS A 126 5.08 -10.00 4.62
C HIS A 126 4.10 -9.48 5.68
N GLY A 127 2.90 -9.14 5.22
CA GLY A 127 1.73 -8.79 6.01
C GLY A 127 0.66 -9.88 5.93
N ILE A 128 -0.60 -9.45 5.98
CA ILE A 128 -1.74 -10.36 6.09
C ILE A 128 -1.91 -11.29 4.90
N GLY A 129 -1.95 -12.60 5.17
CA GLY A 129 -2.11 -13.62 4.14
C GLY A 129 -0.99 -13.62 3.12
N ASP A 130 0.24 -13.31 3.55
CA ASP A 130 1.44 -13.19 2.71
C ASP A 130 1.43 -12.01 1.71
N SER A 131 0.49 -11.08 1.87
CA SER A 131 0.50 -9.80 1.15
C SER A 131 1.75 -9.00 1.51
N LEU A 132 2.19 -8.07 0.65
CA LEU A 132 3.35 -7.23 0.98
C LEU A 132 2.94 -5.90 1.61
N ILE A 133 3.75 -5.45 2.56
CA ILE A 133 3.74 -4.08 3.09
C ILE A 133 5.05 -3.43 2.70
N TYR A 134 4.99 -2.46 1.79
CA TYR A 134 6.13 -1.66 1.35
C TYR A 134 6.33 -0.43 2.24
N PHE A 135 7.57 -0.04 2.47
CA PHE A 135 7.94 1.19 3.16
C PHE A 135 8.51 2.21 2.17
N ILE A 136 7.82 3.34 2.00
CA ILE A 136 8.18 4.38 1.03
C ILE A 136 8.56 5.66 1.78
N ASP A 137 9.77 6.16 1.59
CA ASP A 137 10.26 7.37 2.26
C ASP A 137 10.53 8.56 1.33
N ARG A 138 10.45 8.36 0.02
CA ARG A 138 10.47 9.43 -0.99
C ARG A 138 9.03 9.85 -1.33
N TRP A 139 8.52 10.86 -0.65
CA TRP A 139 7.20 11.44 -0.87
C TRP A 139 7.16 12.90 -0.38
N GLY A 140 6.16 13.68 -0.83
CA GLY A 140 6.00 15.08 -0.43
C GLY A 140 7.20 15.93 -0.83
N ALA A 141 7.81 16.63 0.13
CA ALA A 141 8.98 17.47 -0.11
C ALA A 141 10.24 16.68 -0.55
N LYS A 142 10.26 15.35 -0.35
CA LYS A 142 11.35 14.48 -0.80
C LYS A 142 11.21 14.03 -2.25
N GLY A 143 10.12 14.40 -2.94
CA GLY A 143 9.87 14.08 -4.34
C GLY A 143 8.85 12.96 -4.53
N ASN A 144 8.80 12.42 -5.74
CA ASN A 144 7.84 11.40 -6.16
C ASN A 144 8.52 10.01 -6.17
N PRO A 145 7.97 8.97 -5.50
CA PRO A 145 8.62 7.66 -5.45
C PRO A 145 8.66 6.95 -6.80
N TYR A 146 7.81 7.33 -7.76
CA TYR A 146 7.67 6.64 -9.04
C TYR A 146 8.57 7.20 -10.15
N GLU A 147 9.22 8.35 -9.94
CA GLU A 147 9.91 9.12 -11.00
C GLU A 147 11.01 8.34 -11.73
N GLU A 148 11.72 7.47 -11.02
CA GLU A 148 12.83 6.69 -11.56
C GLU A 148 12.36 5.50 -12.41
N GLU A 149 11.37 4.75 -11.91
CA GLU A 149 10.92 3.49 -12.52
C GLU A 149 9.76 3.67 -13.52
N PHE A 150 9.05 4.79 -13.49
CA PHE A 150 7.84 5.02 -14.28
C PHE A 150 7.99 6.18 -15.28
N GLU A 151 7.30 6.04 -16.41
CA GLU A 151 7.07 7.09 -17.40
C GLU A 151 5.66 7.67 -17.18
N PHE A 152 5.59 8.94 -16.81
CA PHE A 152 4.32 9.66 -16.67
C PHE A 152 3.73 9.98 -18.05
N LEU A 153 2.45 9.65 -18.20
CA LEU A 153 1.64 9.85 -19.40
C LEU A 153 0.82 11.15 -19.32
N THR A 154 0.58 11.63 -18.11
CA THR A 154 -0.12 12.87 -17.80
C THR A 154 0.29 13.35 -16.41
N ASP A 155 -0.30 14.44 -15.94
CA ASP A 155 -0.01 15.02 -14.63
C ASP A 155 -0.28 14.00 -13.51
N GLU A 156 0.60 14.02 -12.51
CA GLU A 156 0.43 13.22 -11.29
C GLU A 156 -0.76 13.71 -10.46
N LYS A 157 -1.36 12.77 -9.70
CA LYS A 157 -2.41 13.09 -8.70
C LYS A 157 -3.55 13.99 -9.22
N PRO A 158 -4.16 13.68 -10.38
CA PRO A 158 -5.25 14.50 -10.92
C PRO A 158 -6.45 14.50 -9.98
N ALA A 159 -7.22 15.60 -9.94
CA ALA A 159 -8.33 15.74 -8.99
C ALA A 159 -9.43 14.66 -9.13
N GLY A 160 -9.60 14.10 -10.33
CA GLY A 160 -10.61 13.07 -10.63
C GLY A 160 -12.03 13.54 -10.33
N VAL A 161 -12.79 12.71 -9.60
CA VAL A 161 -14.21 12.95 -9.25
C VAL A 161 -14.42 13.30 -7.77
N GLY A 162 -13.37 13.73 -7.08
CA GLY A 162 -13.45 14.23 -5.71
C GLY A 162 -13.07 13.22 -4.62
N PHE A 163 -12.42 12.11 -4.96
CA PHE A 163 -11.68 11.33 -3.95
C PHE A 163 -10.32 11.96 -3.67
N TYR A 164 -9.96 12.01 -2.38
CA TYR A 164 -8.77 12.74 -1.92
C TYR A 164 -7.68 11.82 -1.41
N TYR A 165 -8.00 10.79 -0.61
CA TYR A 165 -7.01 9.90 0.02
C TYR A 165 -7.67 8.57 0.40
N ILE A 166 -6.84 7.57 0.74
CA ILE A 166 -7.29 6.30 1.32
C ILE A 166 -7.49 6.49 2.82
N ASP A 167 -8.75 6.46 3.27
CA ASP A 167 -9.09 6.61 4.69
C ASP A 167 -8.75 5.36 5.50
N HIS A 168 -9.20 4.19 5.03
CA HIS A 168 -8.90 2.91 5.65
C HIS A 168 -9.02 1.76 4.66
N LEU A 169 -8.44 0.61 5.04
CA LEU A 169 -8.60 -0.68 4.37
C LEU A 169 -9.07 -1.69 5.42
N THR A 170 -9.81 -2.71 4.98
CA THR A 170 -10.25 -3.79 5.87
C THR A 170 -9.53 -5.08 5.50
N HIS A 171 -9.35 -5.94 6.50
CA HIS A 171 -8.87 -7.29 6.30
C HIS A 171 -9.88 -8.29 6.82
N ASN A 172 -10.35 -9.17 5.94
CA ASN A 172 -11.12 -10.33 6.35
C ASN A 172 -10.15 -11.37 6.90
N VAL A 173 -10.25 -11.67 8.20
CA VAL A 173 -9.40 -12.64 8.88
C VAL A 173 -10.14 -13.96 9.07
N LYS A 174 -9.44 -15.09 8.90
CA LYS A 174 -9.97 -16.41 9.29
C LYS A 174 -10.32 -16.38 10.78
N ARG A 175 -11.40 -17.08 11.16
CA ARG A 175 -11.84 -17.18 12.56
C ARG A 175 -10.66 -17.63 13.44
N GLY A 176 -10.42 -16.89 14.53
CA GLY A 176 -9.29 -17.13 15.44
C GLY A 176 -8.03 -16.31 15.14
N ASN A 177 -7.90 -15.70 13.95
CA ASN A 177 -6.69 -14.96 13.57
C ASN A 177 -6.76 -13.46 13.87
N MET A 178 -7.86 -12.96 14.45
CA MET A 178 -8.01 -11.53 14.78
C MET A 178 -6.91 -11.07 15.75
N ASP A 179 -6.68 -11.83 16.83
CA ASP A 179 -5.64 -11.52 17.82
C ASP A 179 -4.23 -11.57 17.22
N THR A 180 -4.00 -12.49 16.28
CA THR A 180 -2.69 -12.61 15.60
C THR A 180 -2.37 -11.33 14.82
N TRP A 181 -3.30 -10.88 13.97
CA TRP A 181 -3.08 -9.69 13.16
C TRP A 181 -3.16 -8.41 13.99
N TYR A 182 -3.99 -8.38 15.03
CA TYR A 182 -3.98 -7.28 16.00
C TYR A 182 -2.61 -7.14 16.66
N ARG A 183 -2.03 -8.23 17.21
CA ARG A 183 -0.70 -8.19 17.83
C ARG A 183 0.38 -7.79 16.85
N PHE A 184 0.35 -8.30 15.62
CA PHE A 184 1.27 -7.88 14.57
C PHE A 184 1.27 -6.35 14.41
N TYR A 185 0.11 -5.72 14.21
CA TYR A 185 0.03 -4.27 14.04
C TYR A 185 0.32 -3.47 15.32
N ALA A 186 -0.12 -3.96 16.48
CA ALA A 186 0.05 -3.27 17.77
C ALA A 186 1.49 -3.34 18.29
N GLU A 187 2.15 -4.49 18.19
CA GLU A 187 3.51 -4.70 18.69
C GLU A 187 4.56 -4.15 17.70
N THR A 188 4.31 -4.29 16.40
CA THR A 188 5.22 -3.81 15.36
C THR A 188 5.08 -2.31 15.13
N PHE A 189 3.85 -1.80 14.97
CA PHE A 189 3.63 -0.42 14.52
C PHE A 189 2.96 0.47 15.56
N ARG A 190 2.72 -0.03 16.78
CA ARG A 190 2.00 0.69 17.86
C ARG A 190 0.59 1.11 17.49
N PHE A 191 -0.05 0.41 16.55
CA PHE A 191 -1.46 0.62 16.24
C PHE A 191 -2.31 0.29 17.47
N LYS A 192 -3.37 1.08 17.68
CA LYS A 192 -4.26 0.93 18.82
C LYS A 192 -5.64 0.55 18.31
N GLU A 193 -6.35 -0.26 19.09
CA GLU A 193 -7.78 -0.45 18.84
C GLU A 193 -8.49 0.88 19.08
N ILE A 194 -9.08 1.43 18.02
CA ILE A 194 -9.81 2.70 18.10
C ILE A 194 -11.31 2.50 18.27
N ARG A 195 -11.82 1.30 17.97
CA ARG A 195 -13.24 0.92 18.10
C ARG A 195 -13.44 -0.60 17.98
N PHE A 196 -14.26 -1.17 18.86
CA PHE A 196 -14.73 -2.56 18.80
C PHE A 196 -16.19 -2.61 18.33
N PHE A 197 -16.51 -3.53 17.42
CA PHE A 197 -17.87 -3.80 16.97
C PHE A 197 -18.20 -5.27 17.21
N ASN A 198 -19.29 -5.53 17.93
CA ASN A 198 -19.91 -6.84 18.02
C ASN A 198 -21.27 -6.78 17.31
N ILE A 199 -21.29 -7.15 16.03
CA ILE A 199 -22.50 -7.13 15.21
C ILE A 199 -23.08 -8.55 15.20
N HIS A 200 -24.20 -8.72 15.91
CA HIS A 200 -25.03 -9.92 15.78
C HIS A 200 -25.92 -9.73 14.55
N GLY A 201 -25.71 -10.57 13.53
CA GLY A 201 -26.63 -10.70 12.40
C GLY A 201 -27.85 -11.51 12.76
#